data_AF-A0A542N0A9-F1
#
_entry.id   AF-A0A542N0A9-F1
#
_cell.length_a   1.000
_cell.length_b   1.000
_cell.length_c   1.000
_cell.angle_alpha   90.00
_cell.angle_beta   90.00
_cell.angle_gamma   90.00
#
_symmetry.space_group_name_H-M   'P 1'
#
loop_
_entity.id
_entity.type
_entity.pdbx_description
1 polymer ?
#
loop_
_entity_poly.entity_id
_entity_poly.type
_entity_poly.pdbx_seq_one_letter_code
_entity_poly.pdbx_strand_id
1 'polypeptide(L)' 'MRDRLCSKVGCAREATSTLTFDYGDQMAALGPLGRTGDPHAHDLCAIHTERMSVPKGWVVVRHETLRV' A
#
# COMPACT_ATOMS: atom_id res chain seq x y z
N MET A 1 -19.89 0.20 -7.56
CA MET A 1 -18.64 0.04 -6.77
C MET A 1 -17.62 0.94 -7.45
N ARG A 2 -17.06 1.93 -6.75
CA ARG A 2 -15.97 2.73 -7.35
C ARG A 2 -14.72 1.91 -7.12
N ASP A 3 -14.31 1.16 -8.13
CA ASP A 3 -13.15 0.29 -8.02
C ASP A 3 -11.93 1.17 -7.73
N ARG A 4 -11.35 1.02 -6.54
CA ARG A 4 -10.14 1.74 -6.16
C ARG A 4 -9.02 1.17 -7.01
N LEU A 5 -8.47 1.99 -7.89
CA LEU A 5 -7.38 1.58 -8.77
C LEU A 5 -6.04 1.77 -8.08
N CYS A 6 -5.07 0.98 -8.51
CA CYS A 6 -3.69 1.12 -8.05
C CYS A 6 -3.16 2.54 -8.34
N SER A 7 -2.55 3.16 -7.34
CA SER A 7 -1.93 4.49 -7.42
C SER A 7 -0.66 4.52 -8.28
N LYS A 8 -0.12 3.36 -8.69
CA LYS A 8 1.04 3.31 -9.59
C LYS A 8 0.64 3.84 -10.97
N VAL A 9 1.32 4.89 -11.43
CA VAL A 9 1.11 5.49 -12.75
C VAL A 9 1.13 4.42 -13.85
N GLY A 10 0.10 4.41 -14.69
CA GLY A 10 -0.07 3.44 -15.77
C GLY A 10 -0.66 2.09 -15.34
N CYS A 11 -0.97 1.89 -14.07
CA CYS A 11 -1.66 0.70 -13.59
C CYS A 11 -3.17 0.96 -13.47
N ALA A 12 -3.99 0.12 -14.11
CA ALA A 12 -5.45 0.15 -14.01
C ALA A 12 -6.01 -1.06 -13.24
N ARG A 13 -5.17 -1.77 -12.47
CA ARG A 13 -5.60 -2.93 -11.67
C ARG A 13 -6.30 -2.46 -10.40
N GLU A 14 -7.25 -3.26 -9.93
CA GLU A 14 -7.90 -3.08 -8.64
C GLU A 14 -6.87 -3.13 -7.50
N ALA A 15 -7.00 -2.19 -6.58
CA ALA A 15 -6.21 -2.13 -5.37
C ALA A 15 -6.72 -3.15 -4.36
N THR A 16 -5.79 -3.80 -3.68
CA THR A 16 -6.09 -4.78 -2.63
C THR A 16 -5.51 -4.38 -1.28
N SER A 17 -4.53 -3.47 -1.28
CA SER A 17 -3.82 -3.01 -0.09
C SER A 17 -3.59 -1.51 -0.14
N THR A 18 -3.44 -0.88 1.02
CA THR A 18 -2.99 0.51 1.14
C THR A 18 -1.61 0.55 1.79
N LEU A 19 -0.70 1.31 1.18
CA LEU A 19 0.63 1.63 1.66
C LEU A 19 0.63 3.06 2.23
N THR A 20 1.22 3.23 3.41
CA THR A 20 1.45 4.53 4.04
C THR A 20 2.90 4.62 4.50
N PHE A 21 3.43 5.84 4.57
CA PHE A 21 4.81 6.09 5.01
C PHE A 21 4.81 6.93 6.28
N ASP A 22 5.60 6.50 7.25
CA ASP A 22 6.07 7.33 8.35
C ASP A 22 7.52 7.69 8.08
N TYR A 23 7.75 8.95 7.69
CA TYR A 23 9.08 9.44 7.38
C TYR A 23 9.93 9.68 8.64
N GLY A 24 9.30 9.95 9.79
CA GLY A 24 10.01 10.20 11.05
C GLY A 24 10.66 8.92 11.57
N ASP A 25 9.90 7.83 11.55
CA ASP A 25 10.36 6.50 11.98
C ASP A 25 11.02 5.67 10.88
N GLN A 26 11.14 6.23 9.66
CA GLN A 26 11.65 5.52 8.48
C GLN A 26 10.89 4.19 8.26
N MET A 27 9.58 4.26 8.29
CA MET A 27 8.71 3.09 8.24
C MET A 27 7.71 3.18 7.10
N ALA A 28 7.42 2.05 6.48
CA ALA A 28 6.28 1.91 5.57
C ALA A 28 5.34 0.83 6.10
N ALA A 29 4.05 1.18 6.24
CA ALA A 29 3.02 0.26 6.67
C ALA A 29 2.14 -0.12 5.47
N LEU A 30 2.02 -1.43 5.24
CA LEU A 30 1.14 -2.00 4.24
C LEU A 30 0.06 -2.84 4.92
N GLY A 31 -1.21 -2.56 4.61
CA GLY A 31 -2.33 -3.32 5.15
C GLY A 31 -3.54 -3.34 4.22
N PRO A 32 -4.70 -3.82 4.70
CA PRO A 32 -5.96 -3.79 3.95
C PRO A 32 -6.29 -2.39 3.44
N LEU A 33 -7.21 -2.29 2.48
CA LEU A 33 -7.67 -1.00 1.96
C LEU A 33 -8.12 -0.09 3.11
N GLY A 34 -7.40 1.02 3.27
CA GLY A 34 -7.65 2.02 4.30
C GLY A 34 -8.81 2.96 3.94
N ARG A 35 -8.91 4.09 4.63
CA ARG A 35 -9.93 5.11 4.33
C ARG A 35 -9.73 5.71 2.93
N THR A 36 -10.82 5.89 2.19
CA THR A 36 -10.79 6.51 0.85
C THR A 36 -10.41 8.00 0.95
N GLY A 37 -9.58 8.48 0.00
CA GLY A 37 -9.28 9.90 -0.15
C GLY A 37 -8.19 10.43 0.80
N ASP A 38 -7.46 9.55 1.47
CA ASP A 38 -6.29 9.95 2.25
C ASP A 38 -5.12 10.31 1.30
N PRO A 39 -4.60 11.55 1.33
CA PRO A 39 -3.52 11.98 0.44
C PRO A 39 -2.17 11.35 0.77
N HIS A 40 -2.00 10.79 1.97
CA HIS A 40 -0.78 10.09 2.40
C HIS A 40 -0.84 8.58 2.17
N ALA A 41 -1.94 8.09 1.60
CA ALA A 41 -2.17 6.69 1.29
C ALA A 41 -1.93 6.40 -0.21
N HIS A 42 -1.29 5.27 -0.47
CA HIS A 42 -1.12 4.73 -1.81
C HIS A 42 -1.77 3.36 -1.91
N ASP A 43 -2.78 3.26 -2.75
CA ASP A 43 -3.47 2.01 -2.99
C ASP A 43 -2.69 1.16 -3.99
N LEU A 44 -2.38 -0.08 -3.64
CA LEU A 44 -1.59 -0.97 -4.45
C LEU A 44 -2.41 -2.22 -4.82
N CYS A 45 -2.32 -2.63 -6.09
CA CYS A 45 -2.78 -3.95 -6.50
C CYS A 45 -1.86 -5.04 -5.95
N ALA A 46 -2.28 -6.30 -6.00
CA ALA A 46 -1.49 -7.43 -5.50
C ALA A 46 -0.05 -7.44 -6.08
N ILE A 47 0.09 -7.23 -7.39
CA ILE A 47 1.42 -7.22 -8.05
C ILE A 47 2.32 -6.10 -7.53
N HIS A 48 1.78 -4.89 -7.37
CA HIS A 48 2.59 -3.77 -6.88
C HIS A 48 2.85 -3.85 -5.38
N THR A 49 1.98 -4.50 -4.62
CA THR A 49 2.20 -4.83 -3.22
C THR A 49 3.41 -5.77 -3.05
N GLU A 50 3.49 -6.81 -3.88
CA GLU A 50 4.59 -7.78 -3.86
C GLU A 50 5.92 -7.17 -4.35
N ARG A 51 5.86 -6.29 -5.34
CA ARG A 51 7.05 -5.71 -5.98
C ARG A 51 7.54 -4.40 -5.35
N MET A 52 6.79 -3.81 -4.42
CA MET A 52 7.21 -2.54 -3.84
C MET A 52 8.44 -2.73 -2.96
N SER A 53 9.29 -1.71 -2.97
CA SER A 53 10.46 -1.60 -2.13
C SER A 53 10.46 -0.25 -1.44
N VAL A 54 11.16 -0.20 -0.31
CA VAL A 54 11.38 1.01 0.48
C VAL A 54 12.86 1.39 0.43
N PRO A 55 13.23 2.64 0.76
CA PRO A 55 14.63 3.02 0.87
C PRO A 55 15.39 2.13 1.86
N LYS A 56 16.71 2.02 1.67
CA LYS A 56 17.56 1.21 2.55
C LYS A 56 17.49 1.76 3.99
N GLY A 57 17.37 0.86 4.96
CA GLY A 57 17.26 1.21 6.38
C GLY A 57 15.83 1.39 6.88
N TRP A 58 14.84 1.36 5.98
CA TRP A 58 13.44 1.50 6.37
C TRP A 58 12.84 0.18 6.86
N VAL A 59 11.94 0.27 7.83
CA VAL A 59 11.15 -0.85 8.34
C VAL A 59 9.88 -1.00 7.50
N VAL A 60 9.57 -2.22 7.05
CA VAL A 60 8.29 -2.51 6.39
C VAL A 60 7.43 -3.34 7.31
N VAL A 61 6.30 -2.76 7.75
CA VAL A 61 5.28 -3.48 8.50
C VAL A 61 4.21 -3.94 7.52
N ARG A 62 4.07 -5.25 7.37
CA ARG A 62 3.00 -5.84 6.55
C ARG A 62 1.97 -6.43 7.48
N HIS A 63 0.75 -5.90 7.45
CA HIS A 63 -0.39 -6.56 8.05
C HIS A 63 -0.73 -7.75 7.15
N GLU A 64 -0.18 -8.93 7.46
CA GLU A 64 -0.69 -10.16 6.86
C GLU A 64 -2.17 -10.25 7.24
N THR A 65 -3.04 -10.11 6.26
CA THR A 65 -4.45 -10.43 6.48
C THR A 65 -4.47 -11.90 6.84
N LEU A 66 -4.60 -12.20 8.13
CA LEU A 66 -4.76 -13.56 8.64
C LEU A 66 -5.89 -14.20 7.83
N ARG A 67 -5.54 -15.07 6.88
CA ARG A 67 -6.51 -15.90 6.19
C ARG A 67 -6.83 -17.02 7.16
N VAL A 68 -7.89 -16.84 7.93
CA VAL A 68 -8.58 -17.93 8.62
C VAL A 68 -9.42 -18.68 7.60
#